data_AF-A0AAE2XZH9-F1
#
_entry.id   AF-A0AAE2XZH9-F1
#
_cell.length_a   1.000
_cell.length_b   1.000
_cell.length_c   1.000
_cell.angle_alpha   90.00
_cell.angle_beta   90.00
_cell.angle_gamma   90.00
#
_symmetry.space_group_name_H-M   'P 1'
#
loop_
_entity.id
_entity.type
_entity.pdbx_description
1 polymer ?
#
loop_
_entity_poly.entity_id
_entity_poly.type
_entity_poly.pdbx_seq_one_letter_code
_entity_poly.pdbx_strand_id
1 'polypeptide(L)'
;MKLEEGKATVKYEPMTPEMSSSGFYYGGEPFERDIDTELFNQIAEIAMQAIQSKSSHINGRIMGSGMVTIEINNSKQKAILAPNSRIKENLEKLLEKTKPKNP
;
A
#
# COMPACT_ATOMS: atom_id res chain seq x y z
N MET A 1 13.57 0.82 -15.17
CA MET A 1 13.40 2.18 -14.63
C MET A 1 14.57 2.45 -13.71
N LYS A 2 15.38 3.47 -14.01
CA LYS A 2 16.38 4.01 -13.07
C LYS A 2 15.79 5.33 -12.57
N LEU A 3 15.61 5.46 -11.26
CA LEU A 3 15.28 6.74 -10.65
C LEU A 3 16.57 7.57 -10.64
N GLU A 4 16.60 8.65 -11.42
CA GLU A 4 17.51 9.78 -11.16
C GLU A 4 17.20 10.31 -9.75
N GLU A 5 18.22 10.74 -9.00
CA GLU A 5 18.25 11.19 -7.59
C GLU A 5 16.96 11.85 -7.04
N GLY A 6 15.90 11.07 -6.91
CA GLY A 6 14.60 11.46 -6.41
C GLY A 6 14.39 10.76 -5.09
N LYS A 7 14.16 11.54 -4.03
CA LYS A 7 13.75 10.99 -2.74
C LYS A 7 12.39 10.33 -2.90
N ALA A 8 12.32 9.04 -2.62
CA ALA A 8 11.06 8.34 -2.50
C ALA A 8 10.50 8.56 -1.09
N THR A 9 9.24 8.95 -0.99
CA THR A 9 8.58 9.22 0.30
C THR A 9 7.41 8.28 0.48
N VAL A 10 7.23 7.78 1.70
CA VAL A 10 6.05 7.02 2.11
C VAL A 10 5.22 7.87 3.06
N LYS A 11 3.89 7.83 2.92
CA LYS A 11 2.94 8.44 3.83
C LYS A 11 1.93 7.39 4.28
N TYR A 12 1.72 7.29 5.58
CA TYR A 12 0.72 6.42 6.19
C TYR A 12 -0.38 7.26 6.84
N GLU A 13 -1.59 7.09 6.33
CA GLU A 13 -2.81 7.77 6.79
C GLU A 13 -3.77 6.72 7.38
N PRO A 14 -3.65 6.39 8.67
CA PRO A 14 -4.53 5.45 9.34
C PRO A 14 -5.95 6.00 9.46
N MET A 15 -6.92 5.10 9.58
CA MET A 15 -8.27 5.47 9.98
C MET A 15 -8.25 5.98 11.42
N THR A 16 -8.72 7.21 11.64
CA THR A 16 -8.95 7.74 12.99
C THR A 16 -10.26 7.17 13.56
N PRO A 17 -10.44 7.15 14.90
CA PRO A 17 -11.69 6.73 15.51
C PRO A 17 -12.91 7.50 14.97
N GLU A 18 -12.74 8.80 14.68
CA GLU A 18 -13.76 9.68 14.10
C GLU A 18 -14.16 9.26 12.68
N MET A 19 -13.25 8.65 11.92
CA MET A 19 -13.50 8.11 10.58
C MET A 19 -14.04 6.67 10.61
N SER A 20 -14.08 6.03 11.78
CA SER A 20 -14.60 4.67 11.93
C SER A 20 -16.11 4.69 12.10
N SER A 21 -16.82 3.82 11.37
CA SER A 21 -18.25 3.58 11.60
C SER A 21 -18.57 3.10 13.01
N SER A 22 -17.57 2.54 13.72
CA SER A 22 -17.70 2.12 15.12
C SER A 22 -17.39 3.21 16.13
N GLY A 23 -16.70 4.29 15.74
CA GLY A 23 -16.23 5.34 16.65
C GLY A 23 -15.01 4.97 17.52
N PHE A 24 -14.56 3.70 17.51
CA PHE A 24 -13.50 3.22 18.41
C PHE A 24 -12.29 2.58 17.70
N TYR A 25 -12.37 2.33 16.39
CA TYR A 25 -11.25 1.73 15.66
C TYR A 25 -10.13 2.74 15.47
N TYR A 26 -8.95 2.40 15.97
CA TYR A 26 -7.73 3.18 15.82
C TYR A 26 -6.75 2.43 14.91
N GLY A 27 -6.45 3.03 13.75
CA GLY A 27 -5.62 2.39 12.72
C GLY A 27 -4.12 2.41 12.98
N GLY A 28 -3.64 3.16 13.97
CA GLY A 28 -2.21 3.38 14.22
C GLY A 28 -1.83 4.86 14.18
N GLU A 29 -0.56 5.15 14.42
CA GLU A 29 -0.02 6.51 14.35
C GLU A 29 0.29 6.88 12.89
N PRO A 30 -0.14 8.05 12.38
CA PRO A 30 0.25 8.53 11.06
C PRO A 30 1.76 8.79 11.00
N PHE A 31 2.37 8.55 9.84
CA PHE A 31 3.78 8.91 9.62
C PHE A 31 4.06 9.27 8.17
N GLU A 32 5.10 10.05 7.96
CA GLU A 32 5.65 10.37 6.64
C GLU A 32 7.17 10.35 6.72
N ARG A 33 7.85 9.67 5.80
CA ARG A 33 9.32 9.61 5.79
C ARG A 33 9.90 9.28 4.42
N ASP A 34 11.16 9.65 4.24
CA ASP A 34 11.96 9.19 3.10
C ASP A 34 12.25 7.68 3.24
N ILE A 35 12.13 6.96 2.13
CA ILE A 35 12.55 5.57 1.97
C ILE A 35 13.66 5.50 0.94
N ASP A 36 14.54 4.50 1.08
CA ASP A 36 15.58 4.26 0.09
C ASP A 36 15.00 3.72 -1.23
N THR A 37 15.79 3.88 -2.29
CA THR A 37 15.44 3.46 -3.65
C THR A 37 15.21 1.95 -3.74
N GLU A 38 15.89 1.14 -2.92
CA GLU A 38 15.74 -0.31 -2.95
C GLU A 38 14.35 -0.72 -2.45
N LEU A 39 13.93 -0.20 -1.31
CA LEU A 39 12.61 -0.44 -0.73
C LEU A 39 11.50 0.09 -1.64
N PHE A 40 11.68 1.28 -2.22
CA PHE A 40 10.74 1.81 -3.22
C PHE A 40 10.59 0.86 -4.41
N ASN A 41 11.71 0.38 -4.98
CA ASN A 41 11.68 -0.52 -6.13
C ASN A 41 10.96 -1.84 -5.80
N GLN A 42 11.21 -2.41 -4.61
CA GLN A 42 10.51 -3.60 -4.15
C GLN A 42 8.99 -3.35 -4.05
N ILE A 43 8.57 -2.20 -3.51
CA ILE A 43 7.14 -1.84 -3.37
C ILE A 43 6.50 -1.67 -4.74
N ALA A 44 7.16 -0.92 -5.63
CA ALA A 44 6.68 -0.67 -6.98
C ALA A 44 6.51 -1.98 -7.76
N GLU A 45 7.47 -2.91 -7.66
CA GLU A 45 7.40 -4.20 -8.33
C GLU A 45 6.19 -5.03 -7.85
N ILE A 46 6.02 -5.20 -6.53
CA ILE A 46 4.90 -5.96 -5.98
C ILE A 46 3.56 -5.27 -6.31
N ALA A 47 3.50 -3.94 -6.25
CA ALA A 47 2.29 -3.20 -6.62
C ALA A 47 1.92 -3.43 -8.10
N MET A 48 2.89 -3.38 -9.01
CA MET A 48 2.64 -3.65 -10.44
C MET A 48 2.17 -5.09 -10.66
N GLN A 49 2.79 -6.07 -9.98
CA GLN A 49 2.32 -7.46 -10.00
C GLN A 49 0.89 -7.56 -9.46
N ALA A 50 0.53 -6.79 -8.43
CA ALA A 50 -0.80 -6.78 -7.84
C ALA A 50 -1.86 -6.29 -8.84
N ILE A 51 -1.53 -5.28 -9.64
CA ILE A 51 -2.38 -4.80 -10.74
C ILE A 51 -2.50 -5.85 -11.86
N GLN A 52 -1.44 -6.61 -12.17
CA GLN A 52 -1.46 -7.59 -13.26
C GLN A 52 -2.10 -8.94 -12.88
N SER A 53 -2.06 -9.32 -11.60
CA SER A 53 -2.56 -10.61 -11.10
C SER A 53 -4.09 -10.66 -11.00
N LYS A 54 -4.79 -10.75 -12.13
CA LYS A 54 -6.27 -10.79 -12.20
C LYS A 54 -6.92 -11.88 -11.34
N SER A 55 -6.23 -13.00 -11.09
CA SER A 55 -6.71 -14.07 -10.20
C SER A 55 -6.84 -13.67 -8.73
N SER A 56 -6.13 -12.61 -8.31
CA SER A 56 -6.19 -12.05 -6.96
C SER A 56 -7.24 -10.94 -6.83
N HIS A 57 -7.89 -10.57 -7.94
CA HIS A 57 -8.82 -9.44 -7.99
C HIS A 57 -10.24 -9.85 -7.60
N ILE A 58 -10.96 -8.90 -7.00
CA ILE A 58 -12.40 -9.01 -6.73
C ILE A 58 -13.11 -7.76 -7.24
N ASN A 59 -14.39 -7.90 -7.60
CA ASN A 59 -15.16 -6.83 -8.24
C ASN A 59 -15.63 -5.73 -7.27
N GLY A 60 -15.54 -5.95 -5.95
CA GLY A 60 -16.00 -5.00 -4.94
C GLY A 60 -15.23 -5.13 -3.63
N ARG A 61 -15.16 -4.04 -2.86
CA ARG A 61 -14.50 -4.06 -1.55
C ARG A 61 -15.35 -4.85 -0.57
N ILE A 62 -14.72 -5.82 0.08
CA ILE A 62 -15.25 -6.57 1.22
C ILE A 62 -14.31 -6.39 2.43
N MET A 63 -14.76 -6.78 3.62
CA MET A 63 -13.91 -6.77 4.81
C MET A 63 -12.61 -7.55 4.56
N GLY A 64 -11.46 -6.96 4.95
CA GLY A 64 -10.13 -7.54 4.73
C GLY A 64 -9.59 -7.39 3.31
N SER A 65 -10.35 -6.85 2.35
CA SER A 65 -9.81 -6.56 1.01
C SER A 65 -8.85 -5.39 1.03
N GLY A 66 -7.81 -5.48 0.19
CA GLY A 66 -6.86 -4.39 -0.06
C GLY A 66 -7.20 -3.67 -1.37
N MET A 67 -6.87 -2.40 -1.48
CA MET A 67 -7.04 -1.65 -2.74
C MET A 67 -5.70 -1.04 -3.13
N VAL A 68 -5.20 -1.40 -4.30
CA VAL A 68 -3.95 -0.87 -4.84
C VAL A 68 -4.28 0.07 -5.98
N THR A 69 -3.63 1.23 -5.97
CA THR A 69 -3.75 2.24 -7.03
C THR A 69 -2.34 2.65 -7.43
N ILE A 70 -2.04 2.61 -8.72
CA ILE A 70 -0.78 3.08 -9.29
C ILE A 70 -1.10 4.23 -10.25
N GLU A 71 -0.40 5.34 -10.08
CA GLU A 71 -0.55 6.52 -10.91
C GLU A 71 0.80 6.92 -11.51
N ILE A 72 0.88 6.97 -12.85
CA ILE A 72 2.10 7.32 -13.60
C ILE A 72 1.70 8.28 -14.71
N ASN A 73 2.27 9.49 -14.77
CA ASN A 73 1.98 10.48 -15.82
C ASN A 73 0.46 10.66 -16.07
N ASN A 74 -0.32 10.87 -15.01
CA ASN A 74 -1.79 10.98 -15.02
C ASN A 74 -2.55 9.71 -15.47
N SER A 75 -1.87 8.60 -15.74
CA SER A 75 -2.49 7.31 -16.01
C SER A 75 -2.67 6.54 -14.71
N LYS A 76 -3.92 6.23 -14.37
CA LYS A 76 -4.29 5.57 -13.12
C LYS A 76 -4.77 4.14 -13.36
N GLN A 77 -4.14 3.19 -12.66
CA GLN A 77 -4.56 1.79 -12.62
C GLN A 77 -4.98 1.41 -11.20
N LYS A 78 -6.00 0.58 -11.07
CA LYS A 78 -6.60 0.21 -9.79
C LYS A 78 -6.94 -1.28 -9.76
N ALA A 79 -6.67 -1.92 -8.63
CA ALA A 79 -7.14 -3.28 -8.35
C ALA A 79 -7.66 -3.38 -6.90
N ILE A 80 -8.69 -4.21 -6.71
CA ILE A 80 -9.15 -4.62 -5.37
C ILE A 80 -8.68 -6.05 -5.17
N LEU A 81 -7.85 -6.28 -4.16
CA LEU A 81 -7.24 -7.57 -3.85
C LEU A 81 -8.08 -8.34 -2.84
N ALA A 82 -8.29 -9.64 -3.10
CA ALA A 82 -8.98 -10.54 -2.18
C ALA A 82 -8.26 -10.61 -0.82
N PRO A 83 -8.99 -10.76 0.31
CA PRO A 83 -8.42 -10.77 1.65
C PRO A 83 -7.27 -11.76 1.86
N ASN A 84 -7.40 -12.95 1.28
CA ASN A 84 -6.43 -14.05 1.42
C ASN A 84 -5.48 -14.16 0.22
N SER A 85 -5.38 -13.14 -0.62
CA SER A 85 -4.45 -13.17 -1.75
C SER A 85 -3.01 -13.03 -1.25
N ARG A 86 -2.14 -13.94 -1.71
CA ARG A 86 -0.72 -13.94 -1.34
C ARG A 86 -0.02 -12.64 -1.74
N ILE A 87 -0.46 -12.00 -2.83
CA ILE A 87 0.11 -10.75 -3.30
C ILE A 87 -0.21 -9.56 -2.38
N LYS A 88 -1.42 -9.53 -1.81
CA LYS A 88 -1.80 -8.55 -0.78
C LYS A 88 -0.94 -8.72 0.46
N GLU A 89 -0.81 -9.96 0.95
CA GLU A 89 -0.01 -10.26 2.14
C GLU A 89 1.46 -9.87 1.95
N ASN A 90 2.03 -10.16 0.77
CA ASN A 90 3.41 -9.78 0.44
C ASN A 90 3.59 -8.26 0.39
N LEU A 91 2.63 -7.54 -0.21
CA LEU A 91 2.65 -6.08 -0.27
C LEU A 91 2.55 -5.47 1.13
N GLU A 92 1.64 -5.97 1.97
CA GLU A 92 1.48 -5.55 3.36
C GLU A 92 2.78 -5.75 4.15
N LYS A 93 3.39 -6.95 4.09
CA LYS A 93 4.68 -7.23 4.75
C LYS A 93 5.80 -6.29 4.30
N LEU A 94 5.78 -5.85 3.05
CA LEU A 94 6.79 -4.93 2.54
C LEU A 94 6.53 -3.50 3.04
N LEU A 95 5.27 -3.07 3.04
CA LEU A 95 4.86 -1.79 3.61
C LEU A 95 5.15 -1.70 5.11
N GLU A 96 5.08 -2.81 5.86
CA GLU A 96 5.48 -2.85 7.28
C GLU A 96 6.95 -2.41 7.49
N LYS A 97 7.85 -2.71 6.55
CA LYS A 97 9.27 -2.29 6.61
C LYS A 97 9.44 -0.77 6.50
N THR A 98 8.40 -0.07 6.03
CA THR A 98 8.41 1.39 5.91
C THR A 98 8.12 2.09 7.23
N LYS A 99 7.53 1.38 8.20
CA LYS A 99 7.18 1.94 9.51
C LYS A 99 8.44 2.45 10.23
N PRO A 100 8.34 3.57 10.96
CA PRO A 100 9.42 4.00 11.82
C PRO A 100 9.73 2.89 12.84
N LYS A 101 11.01 2.63 13.08
CA LYS A 101 11.42 1.78 14.20
C LYS A 101 11.16 2.59 15.46
N ASN A 102 10.19 2.17 16.27
CA ASN A 102 10.03 2.77 17.61
C ASN A 102 11.32 2.47 18.42
N PRO A 103 11.89 3.48 19.10
CA PRO A 103 13.03 3.29 19.99
C PRO A 103 12.71 2.38 21.16
#